data_AF-A0A5E7BCW7-F1
#
_entry.id   AF-A0A5E7BCW7-F1
#
_cell.length_a   1.000
_cell.length_b   1.000
_cell.length_c   1.000
_cell.angle_alpha   90.00
_cell.angle_beta   90.00
_cell.angle_gamma   90.00
#
_symmetry.space_group_name_H-M   'P 1'
#
loop_
_entity.id
_entity.type
_entity.pdbx_description
1 polymer ?
#
loop_
_entity_poly.entity_id
_entity_poly.type
_entity_poly.pdbx_seq_one_letter_code
_entity_poly.pdbx_strand_id
1 'polypeptide(L)'
;MKSTLIGKFPSSVSSGRVSFLSILLLAAGCAHNPDIRQGGDNFSGVTAKANADYIACIKDDIQGGIKTFTVEENGKTNLFIGSLDPDKASGLVELSGSAGEKRYSVHQRDAWYDKGRLIDAAMECSRA
;
A
#
# COMPACT_ATOMS: atom_id res chain seq x y z
N MET A 1 64.84 -45.17 17.77
CA MET A 1 65.68 -44.64 16.67
C MET A 1 65.96 -43.16 16.94
N LYS A 2 67.21 -42.74 16.69
CA LYS A 2 67.90 -41.43 16.87
C LYS A 2 67.03 -40.15 16.85
N SER A 3 67.09 -39.31 17.89
CA SER A 3 67.91 -38.05 18.07
C SER A 3 67.36 -36.85 17.28
N THR A 4 67.21 -35.64 17.85
CA THR A 4 68.31 -34.68 18.10
C THR A 4 67.81 -33.36 18.76
N LEU A 5 68.55 -32.86 19.79
CA LEU A 5 68.87 -31.49 20.28
C LEU A 5 67.76 -30.44 20.56
N ILE A 6 67.64 -29.94 21.81
CA ILE A 6 68.29 -28.76 22.44
C ILE A 6 67.88 -27.38 21.85
N GLY A 7 67.07 -26.66 22.65
CA GLY A 7 67.44 -25.32 23.15
C GLY A 7 66.97 -24.09 22.37
N LYS A 8 66.05 -23.31 22.97
CA LYS A 8 66.24 -21.89 23.33
C LYS A 8 64.94 -21.26 23.85
N PHE A 9 65.01 -20.75 25.09
CA PHE A 9 64.15 -19.66 25.53
C PHE A 9 64.50 -18.39 24.73
N PRO A 10 63.52 -17.51 24.52
CA PRO A 10 63.66 -16.19 25.13
C PRO A 10 62.38 -15.69 25.81
N SER A 11 62.62 -15.15 27.01
CA SER A 11 62.16 -13.87 27.55
C SER A 11 60.86 -13.22 27.04
N SER A 12 59.94 -13.10 27.99
CA SER A 12 59.12 -11.93 28.33
C SER A 12 59.46 -10.60 27.64
N VAL A 13 58.43 -9.89 27.14
CA VAL A 13 58.23 -8.42 27.10
C VAL A 13 56.80 -8.20 26.54
N SER A 14 55.84 -7.86 27.40
CA SER A 14 55.40 -6.52 27.79
C SER A 14 54.24 -5.99 26.95
N SER A 15 53.18 -5.62 27.68
CA SER A 15 52.27 -4.51 27.43
C SER A 15 51.76 -4.29 26.00
N GLY A 16 50.47 -4.54 25.79
CA GLY A 16 49.86 -4.04 24.56
C GLY A 16 48.38 -4.31 24.39
N ARG A 17 47.55 -3.59 25.15
CA ARG A 17 46.18 -3.18 24.78
C ARG A 17 45.14 -4.31 24.65
N VAL A 18 44.36 -4.44 25.73
CA VAL A 18 43.00 -4.98 25.68
C VAL A 18 42.20 -4.11 24.70
N SER A 19 41.98 -4.64 23.49
CA SER A 19 41.16 -4.00 22.47
C SER A 19 39.69 -4.37 22.71
N PHE A 20 39.03 -3.64 23.61
CA PHE A 20 37.57 -3.61 23.69
C PHE A 20 37.06 -2.82 22.48
N LEU A 21 36.77 -3.52 21.38
CA LEU A 21 36.09 -2.93 20.23
C LEU A 21 34.59 -3.16 20.37
N SER A 22 33.93 -2.05 20.69
CA SER A 22 32.52 -1.85 20.98
C SER A 22 31.60 -2.47 19.92
N ILE A 23 30.73 -3.38 20.36
CA ILE A 23 29.55 -3.83 19.61
C ILE A 23 28.55 -2.67 19.63
N LEU A 24 28.58 -1.85 18.60
CA LEU A 24 27.64 -0.75 18.39
C LEU A 24 27.33 -0.67 16.89
N LEU A 25 26.49 -1.59 16.41
CA LEU A 25 25.78 -1.38 15.16
C LEU A 25 24.32 -1.79 15.31
N LEU A 26 23.52 -0.75 15.56
CA LEU A 26 22.22 -0.49 14.95
C LEU A 26 21.17 -1.58 15.20
N ALA A 27 20.34 -1.33 16.21
CA ALA A 27 18.92 -1.65 16.10
C ALA A 27 18.38 -0.95 14.84
N ALA A 28 18.56 -1.59 13.68
CA ALA A 28 17.70 -1.39 12.54
C ALA A 28 16.34 -1.93 12.98
N GLY A 29 15.58 -1.09 13.69
CA GLY A 29 14.15 -1.27 13.84
C GLY A 29 13.57 -1.18 12.46
N CYS A 30 13.55 -2.29 11.73
CA CYS A 30 12.56 -2.56 10.72
C CYS A 30 11.20 -2.72 11.44
N ALA A 31 10.75 -1.68 12.14
CA ALA A 31 9.33 -1.42 12.29
C ALA A 31 8.82 -0.87 10.95
N HIS A 32 9.14 -1.57 9.86
CA HIS A 32 8.35 -1.51 8.66
C HIS A 32 7.14 -2.36 8.99
N ASN A 33 6.17 -1.75 9.68
CA ASN A 33 4.86 -2.32 9.84
C ASN A 33 4.13 -2.05 8.52
N PRO A 34 3.98 -3.01 7.59
CA PRO A 34 3.16 -2.79 6.41
C PRO A 34 1.65 -2.77 6.74
N ASP A 35 1.25 -2.81 8.00
CA ASP A 35 -0.15 -3.00 8.43
C ASP A 35 -1.05 -1.75 8.35
N ILE A 36 -0.64 -0.70 7.63
CA ILE A 36 -1.55 0.43 7.32
C ILE A 36 -1.84 0.54 5.81
N ARG A 37 -1.16 -0.24 4.96
CA ARG A 37 -1.45 -0.24 3.51
C ARG A 37 -2.54 -1.22 3.11
N GLN A 38 -3.06 -1.99 4.06
CA GLN A 38 -4.24 -2.84 3.91
C GLN A 38 -5.45 -2.18 4.61
N GLY A 39 -5.51 -0.84 4.59
CA GLY A 39 -6.70 -0.10 5.01
C GLY A 39 -7.87 -0.50 4.12
N GLY A 40 -8.95 -1.00 4.73
CA GLY A 40 -10.19 -1.40 4.04
C GLY A 40 -10.95 -0.23 3.41
N ASP A 41 -10.36 0.95 3.43
CA ASP A 41 -10.79 2.21 2.87
C ASP A 41 -10.27 2.45 1.46
N ASN A 42 -9.48 1.53 0.88
CA ASN A 42 -9.01 1.63 -0.50
C ASN A 42 -8.99 0.28 -1.22
N PHE A 43 -9.33 0.27 -2.51
CA PHE A 43 -9.11 -0.87 -3.39
C PHE A 43 -8.70 -0.40 -4.79
N SER A 44 -7.99 -1.24 -5.54
CA SER A 44 -7.65 -0.97 -6.93
C SER A 44 -7.69 -2.24 -7.74
N GLY A 45 -8.20 -2.13 -8.96
CA GLY A 45 -8.41 -3.27 -9.84
C GLY A 45 -8.46 -2.86 -11.30
N VAL A 46 -8.95 -3.80 -12.11
CA VAL A 46 -9.13 -3.61 -13.54
C VAL A 46 -10.52 -4.04 -13.96
N THR A 47 -11.06 -3.40 -15.01
CA THR A 47 -12.34 -3.75 -15.60
C THR A 47 -12.29 -3.64 -17.11
N ALA A 48 -13.03 -4.53 -17.79
CA ALA A 48 -13.25 -4.47 -19.23
C ALA A 48 -14.43 -3.57 -19.62
N LYS A 49 -15.21 -3.05 -18.65
CA LYS A 49 -16.40 -2.24 -18.91
C LYS A 49 -16.09 -0.88 -19.54
N ALA A 50 -17.05 -0.31 -20.27
CA ALA A 50 -16.99 1.09 -20.67
C ALA A 50 -16.97 2.01 -19.42
N ASN A 51 -16.43 3.24 -19.52
CA ASN A 51 -16.36 4.13 -18.34
C ASN A 51 -17.77 4.44 -17.84
N ALA A 52 -18.66 4.79 -18.77
CA ALA A 52 -20.06 5.06 -18.47
C ALA A 52 -20.76 3.87 -17.81
N ASP A 53 -20.58 2.66 -18.35
CA ASP A 53 -21.23 1.44 -17.83
C ASP A 53 -20.74 1.07 -16.43
N TYR A 54 -19.44 1.17 -16.19
CA TYR A 54 -18.85 0.91 -14.88
C TYR A 54 -19.36 1.90 -13.82
N ILE A 55 -19.39 3.19 -14.18
CA ILE A 55 -19.85 4.26 -13.28
C ILE A 55 -21.35 4.18 -13.03
N ALA A 56 -22.15 3.83 -14.05
CA ALA A 56 -23.58 3.60 -13.91
C ALA A 56 -23.88 2.45 -12.95
N CYS A 57 -23.17 1.31 -13.12
CA CYS A 57 -23.31 0.17 -12.22
C CYS A 57 -23.04 0.55 -10.75
N ILE A 58 -21.95 1.28 -10.48
CA ILE A 58 -21.63 1.69 -9.10
C ILE A 58 -22.73 2.59 -8.53
N LYS A 59 -23.22 3.54 -9.33
CA LYS A 59 -24.31 4.45 -8.91
C LYS A 59 -25.58 3.69 -8.57
N ASP A 60 -25.87 2.62 -9.30
CA ASP A 60 -27.05 1.78 -9.08
C ASP A 60 -26.92 0.92 -7.82
N ASP A 61 -25.72 0.42 -7.53
CA ASP A 61 -25.50 -0.43 -6.36
C ASP A 61 -25.48 0.36 -5.04
N ILE A 62 -24.86 1.55 -5.03
CA ILE A 62 -24.79 2.39 -3.82
C ILE A 62 -26.10 3.17 -3.53
N GLN A 63 -27.19 2.88 -4.24
CA GLN A 63 -28.45 3.62 -4.12
C GLN A 63 -28.96 3.66 -2.67
N GLY A 64 -28.97 4.88 -2.11
CA GLY A 64 -29.45 5.18 -0.76
C GLY A 64 -29.76 6.68 -0.56
N GLY A 65 -30.00 7.42 -1.64
CA GLY A 65 -30.21 8.88 -1.60
C GLY A 65 -28.92 9.71 -1.46
N ILE A 66 -27.75 9.07 -1.51
CA ILE A 66 -26.45 9.74 -1.46
C ILE A 66 -26.18 10.42 -2.80
N LYS A 67 -25.85 11.72 -2.77
CA LYS A 67 -25.50 12.48 -3.97
C LYS A 67 -24.19 11.95 -4.57
N THR A 68 -24.14 11.85 -5.89
CA THR A 68 -22.93 11.48 -6.62
C THR A 68 -22.62 12.50 -7.70
N PHE A 69 -21.34 12.67 -8.00
CA PHE A 69 -20.88 13.62 -9.01
C PHE A 69 -19.83 12.96 -9.88
N THR A 70 -20.02 13.00 -11.20
CA THR A 70 -19.05 12.47 -12.16
C THR A 70 -18.31 13.62 -12.82
N VAL A 71 -16.98 13.57 -12.81
CA VAL A 71 -16.08 14.56 -13.41
C VAL A 71 -15.11 13.86 -14.33
N GLU A 72 -15.00 14.34 -15.57
CA GLU A 72 -13.98 13.88 -16.51
C GLU A 72 -12.81 14.87 -16.48
N GLU A 73 -11.61 14.42 -16.10
CA GLU A 73 -10.43 15.27 -16.00
C GLU A 73 -9.16 14.49 -16.34
N ASN A 74 -8.25 15.08 -17.12
CA ASN A 74 -6.95 14.49 -17.46
C ASN A 74 -7.03 13.05 -18.04
N GLY A 75 -8.08 12.76 -18.80
CA GLY A 75 -8.32 11.42 -19.38
C GLY A 75 -8.78 10.37 -18.37
N LYS A 76 -9.25 10.81 -17.19
CA LYS A 76 -9.84 9.96 -16.15
C LYS A 76 -11.28 10.35 -15.90
N THR A 77 -12.06 9.36 -15.49
CA THR A 77 -13.42 9.53 -14.99
C THR A 77 -13.40 9.40 -13.47
N ASN A 78 -13.77 10.47 -12.77
CA ASN A 78 -13.87 10.50 -11.32
C ASN A 78 -15.34 10.51 -10.88
N LEU A 79 -15.72 9.60 -9.99
CA LEU A 79 -17.01 9.57 -9.32
C LEU A 79 -16.81 9.93 -7.85
N PHE A 80 -17.25 11.12 -7.48
CA PHE A 80 -17.27 11.60 -6.11
C PHE A 80 -18.59 11.25 -5.43
N ILE A 81 -18.51 10.81 -4.17
CA ILE A 81 -19.66 10.47 -3.34
C ILE A 81 -19.84 11.56 -2.27
N GLY A 82 -21.05 12.13 -2.19
CA GLY A 82 -21.45 13.15 -1.21
C GLY A 82 -20.99 14.58 -1.52
N SER A 83 -19.77 14.78 -2.01
CA SER A 83 -19.17 16.10 -2.25
C SER A 83 -18.11 16.08 -3.37
N LEU A 84 -18.04 17.15 -4.18
CA LEU A 84 -16.95 17.37 -5.15
C LEU A 84 -15.64 17.84 -4.50
N ASP A 85 -15.69 18.35 -3.27
CA ASP A 85 -14.50 18.68 -2.48
C ASP A 85 -13.86 17.36 -1.98
N PRO A 86 -12.63 17.01 -2.42
CA PRO A 86 -11.98 15.75 -2.07
C PRO A 86 -11.76 15.60 -0.55
N ASP A 87 -11.64 16.71 0.18
CA ASP A 87 -11.47 16.70 1.63
C ASP A 87 -12.79 16.46 2.37
N LYS A 88 -13.92 16.53 1.68
CA LYS A 88 -15.27 16.29 2.21
C LYS A 88 -16.00 15.11 1.57
N ALA A 89 -15.49 14.57 0.47
CA ALA A 89 -16.07 13.41 -0.18
C ALA A 89 -16.01 12.19 0.75
N SER A 90 -17.13 11.47 0.86
CA SER A 90 -17.17 10.21 1.62
C SER A 90 -16.53 9.05 0.84
N GLY A 91 -16.44 9.19 -0.48
CA GLY A 91 -15.70 8.28 -1.32
C GLY A 91 -15.40 8.86 -2.69
N LEU A 92 -14.45 8.24 -3.37
CA LEU A 92 -13.98 8.57 -4.70
C LEU A 92 -13.71 7.27 -5.45
N VAL A 93 -14.27 7.16 -6.66
CA VAL A 93 -13.86 6.14 -7.63
C VAL A 93 -13.17 6.84 -8.78
N GLU A 94 -11.93 6.50 -9.05
CA GLU A 94 -11.18 6.99 -10.21
C GLU A 94 -11.06 5.85 -11.21
N LEU A 95 -11.41 6.13 -12.47
CA LEU A 95 -11.27 5.20 -13.59
C LEU A 95 -10.33 5.83 -14.62
N SER A 96 -9.31 5.09 -15.01
CA SER A 96 -8.28 5.56 -15.95
C SER A 96 -7.96 4.47 -16.98
N GLY A 97 -7.56 4.92 -18.17
CA GLY A 97 -7.18 4.05 -19.28
C GLY A 97 -8.00 4.31 -20.54
N SER A 98 -7.37 4.04 -21.68
CA SER A 98 -7.99 4.06 -23.01
C SER A 98 -8.35 2.64 -23.47
N ALA A 99 -9.12 2.55 -24.56
CA ALA A 99 -9.74 1.32 -25.11
C ALA A 99 -9.04 -0.01 -24.75
N GLY A 100 -9.80 -0.94 -24.16
CA GLY A 100 -9.31 -2.20 -23.62
C GLY A 100 -9.58 -2.32 -22.13
N GLU A 101 -8.62 -2.89 -21.40
CA GLU A 101 -8.66 -3.03 -19.95
C GLU A 101 -8.37 -1.69 -19.25
N LYS A 102 -9.24 -1.30 -18.33
CA LYS A 102 -9.16 -0.04 -17.60
C LYS A 102 -8.80 -0.28 -16.16
N ARG A 103 -8.03 0.63 -15.58
CA ARG A 103 -7.67 0.58 -14.18
C ARG A 103 -8.64 1.43 -13.39
N TYR A 104 -9.17 0.88 -12.30
CA TYR A 104 -9.93 1.66 -11.33
C TYR A 104 -9.24 1.66 -9.98
N SER A 105 -9.43 2.75 -9.24
CA SER A 105 -9.20 2.81 -7.81
C SER A 105 -10.46 3.32 -7.14
N VAL A 106 -10.68 2.86 -5.92
CA VAL A 106 -11.77 3.30 -5.06
C VAL A 106 -11.20 3.62 -3.70
N HIS A 107 -11.59 4.78 -3.17
CA HIS A 107 -11.32 5.22 -1.81
C HIS A 107 -12.66 5.49 -1.11
N GLN A 108 -12.80 5.04 0.13
CA GLN A 108 -13.96 5.28 0.97
C GLN A 108 -13.50 5.65 2.37
N ARG A 109 -13.71 6.90 2.77
CA ARG A 109 -13.16 7.49 4.01
C ARG A 109 -13.57 6.74 5.28
N ASP A 110 -14.85 6.38 5.37
CA ASP A 110 -15.44 5.74 6.55
C ASP A 110 -15.79 4.26 6.26
N ALA A 111 -14.95 3.56 5.50
CA ALA A 111 -15.21 2.18 5.08
C ALA A 111 -15.43 1.22 6.26
N TRP A 112 -14.86 1.50 7.44
CA TRP A 112 -15.14 0.72 8.65
C TRP A 112 -16.60 0.86 9.11
N TYR A 113 -17.17 2.06 9.03
CA TYR A 113 -18.54 2.34 9.47
C TYR A 113 -19.57 1.83 8.46
N ASP A 114 -19.31 2.06 7.17
CA ASP A 114 -20.16 1.66 6.05
C ASP A 114 -19.89 0.23 5.55
N LYS A 115 -19.01 -0.51 6.25
CA LYS A 115 -18.59 -1.89 5.90
C LYS A 115 -18.04 -2.03 4.48
N GLY A 116 -17.40 -0.99 3.95
CA GLY A 116 -16.79 -1.03 2.61
C GLY A 116 -17.79 -1.04 1.45
N ARG A 117 -19.06 -0.65 1.66
CA ARG A 117 -20.11 -0.70 0.63
C ARG A 117 -19.70 -0.13 -0.75
N LEU A 118 -18.97 0.98 -0.80
CA LEU A 118 -18.53 1.56 -2.09
C LEU A 118 -17.44 0.70 -2.74
N ILE A 119 -16.57 0.11 -1.94
CA ILE A 119 -15.51 -0.78 -2.40
C ILE A 119 -16.11 -2.08 -2.94
N ASP A 120 -17.09 -2.65 -2.23
CA ASP A 120 -17.83 -3.83 -2.68
C ASP A 120 -18.56 -3.56 -4.00
N ALA A 121 -19.28 -2.44 -4.10
CA ALA A 121 -19.91 -1.99 -5.34
C ALA A 121 -18.92 -1.90 -6.51
N ALA A 122 -17.75 -1.27 -6.28
CA ALA A 122 -16.71 -1.14 -7.30
C ALA A 122 -16.16 -2.50 -7.74
N MET A 123 -15.92 -3.41 -6.79
CA MET A 123 -15.44 -4.76 -7.07
C MET A 123 -16.47 -5.58 -7.86
N GLU A 124 -17.74 -5.56 -7.46
CA GLU A 124 -18.81 -6.27 -8.13
C GLU A 124 -19.02 -5.73 -9.56
N CYS A 125 -19.14 -4.41 -9.70
CA CYS A 125 -19.30 -3.75 -10.98
C CYS A 125 -18.10 -3.93 -11.91
N SER A 126 -16.91 -4.26 -11.39
CA SER A 126 -15.76 -4.53 -12.25
C SER A 126 -15.88 -5.84 -13.04
N ARG A 127 -16.71 -6.79 -12.55
CA ARG A 127 -16.87 -8.16 -13.06
C ARG A 127 -18.23 -8.44 -13.70
N ALA A 128 -19.25 -7.66 -13.34
CA ALA A 128 -20.61 -7.79 -13.85
C ALA A 128 -20.72 -7.45 -15.35
#